data_AF-A0A352RXW2-F1
#
_entry.id   AF-A0A352RXW2-F1
#
_cell.length_a   1.000
_cell.length_b   1.000
_cell.length_c   1.000
_cell.angle_alpha   90.00
_cell.angle_beta   90.00
_cell.angle_gamma   90.00
#
_symmetry.space_group_name_H-M   'P 1'
#
loop_
_entity.id
_entity.type
_entity.pdbx_description
1 polymer ?
#
loop_
_entity_poly.entity_id
_entity_poly.type
_entity_poly.pdbx_seq_one_letter_code
_entity_poly.pdbx_strand_id
1 'polypeptide(L)' 'MSEVSPAAAANYPLTPSVMRALEITKRGCDELLVESEWLQKLARSEATGVPLRIKLGLDPTAPDIHLGHT' A
#
# COMPACT_ATOMS: atom_id res chain seq x y z
N MET A 1 -16.78 20.15 9.77
CA MET A 1 -15.81 19.07 10.03
C MET A 1 -15.96 18.09 8.88
N SER A 2 -14.97 18.08 7.98
CA SER A 2 -15.03 17.46 6.66
C SER A 2 -15.38 15.98 6.74
N GLU A 3 -16.51 15.63 6.12
CA GLU A 3 -16.96 14.26 5.92
C GLU A 3 -15.95 13.53 5.05
N VAL A 4 -15.33 12.47 5.58
CA VAL A 4 -14.60 11.50 4.77
C VAL A 4 -15.65 10.57 4.18
N SER A 5 -16.11 10.88 2.97
CA SER A 5 -16.97 9.97 2.21
C SER A 5 -16.28 8.61 2.03
N PRO A 6 -16.97 7.48 2.28
CA PRO A 6 -16.43 6.18 1.95
C PRO A 6 -16.42 6.07 0.42
N ALA A 7 -15.23 6.12 -0.19
CA ALA A 7 -15.08 5.93 -1.62
C ALA A 7 -15.47 4.48 -1.96
N ALA A 8 -16.74 4.29 -2.29
CA ALA A 8 -17.25 3.11 -2.95
C ALA A 8 -16.46 2.86 -4.24
N ALA A 9 -16.12 1.59 -4.47
CA ALA A 9 -15.75 0.89 -5.71
C ALA A 9 -15.61 1.72 -7.01
N ALA A 10 -14.81 2.79 -7.01
CA ALA A 10 -14.36 3.42 -8.23
C ALA A 10 -13.25 2.52 -8.80
N ASN A 11 -13.54 1.85 -9.92
CA ASN A 11 -12.52 1.11 -10.67
C ASN A 11 -11.56 2.12 -11.31
N TYR A 12 -10.47 2.42 -10.61
CA TYR A 12 -9.39 3.23 -11.15
C TYR A 12 -8.62 2.42 -12.21
N PRO A 13 -8.12 3.06 -13.28
CA PRO A 13 -7.46 2.34 -14.37
C PRO A 13 -6.18 1.64 -13.87
N LEU A 14 -6.02 0.38 -14.24
CA LEU A 14 -4.79 -0.38 -13.98
C LEU A 14 -3.77 -0.05 -15.07
N THR A 15 -3.00 1.02 -14.84
CA THR A 15 -1.97 1.46 -15.77
C THR A 15 -0.74 0.54 -15.70
N PRO A 16 0.16 0.57 -16.70
CA PRO A 16 1.44 -0.13 -16.60
C PRO A 16 2.28 0.29 -15.39
N SER A 17 2.13 1.53 -14.92
CA SER A 17 2.81 2.04 -13.74
C SER A 17 2.26 1.42 -12.45
N VAL A 18 0.93 1.29 -12.33
CA VAL A 18 0.28 0.54 -11.23
C VAL A 18 0.74 -0.92 -11.19
N MET A 19 0.83 -1.58 -12.35
CA MET A 19 1.32 -2.96 -12.42
C MET A 19 2.78 -3.08 -11.98
N ARG A 20 3.65 -2.15 -12.39
CA ARG A 20 5.03 -2.10 -11.89
C ARG A 20 5.11 -1.86 -10.39
N ALA A 21 4.23 -1.02 -9.83
CA ALA A 21 4.16 -0.81 -8.39
C ALA A 21 3.74 -2.08 -7.63
N LEU A 22 2.85 -2.89 -8.22
CA LEU A 22 2.51 -4.22 -7.69
C LEU A 22 3.73 -5.15 -7.72
N GLU A 23 4.48 -5.20 -8.82
CA GLU A 23 5.72 -6.01 -8.92
C GLU A 23 6.75 -5.62 -7.86
N ILE A 24 6.94 -4.32 -7.63
CA ILE A 24 7.80 -3.81 -6.56
C ILE A 24 7.29 -4.26 -5.19
N THR A 25 5.98 -4.19 -4.94
CA THR A 25 5.40 -4.65 -3.67
C THR A 25 5.69 -6.13 -3.42
N LYS A 26 5.59 -6.97 -4.45
CA LYS A 26 5.82 -8.41 -4.35
C LYS A 26 7.29 -8.77 -4.13
N ARG A 27 8.23 -7.90 -4.48
CA ARG A 27 9.66 -8.17 -4.30
C ARG A 27 10.01 -8.16 -2.80
N GLY A 28 10.35 -9.33 -2.26
CA GLY A 28 10.70 -9.49 -0.84
C GLY A 28 9.50 -9.55 0.09
N CYS A 29 8.28 -9.63 -0.45
CA CYS A 29 7.06 -9.88 0.30
C CYS A 29 6.81 -11.38 0.36
N ASP A 30 6.73 -11.94 1.58
CA ASP A 30 6.42 -13.35 1.79
C ASP A 30 4.94 -13.65 1.46
N GLU A 31 4.03 -12.79 1.93
CA GLU A 31 2.59 -12.94 1.71
C GLU A 31 1.89 -11.59 1.49
N LEU A 32 1.00 -11.55 0.48
CA LEU A 32 0.09 -10.43 0.22
C LEU A 32 -1.36 -10.91 0.32
N LEU A 33 -2.05 -10.54 1.41
CA LEU A 33 -3.37 -11.08 1.76
C LEU A 33 -4.46 -10.88 0.69
N VAL A 34 -4.65 -9.64 0.22
CA VAL A 34 -5.71 -9.30 -0.76
C VAL A 34 -5.13 -8.44 -1.89
N GLU A 35 -4.56 -9.11 -2.88
CA GLU A 35 -3.90 -8.47 -4.03
C GLU A 35 -4.84 -7.56 -4.84
N SER A 36 -6.09 -7.99 -5.04
CA SER A 36 -7.08 -7.21 -5.78
C SER A 36 -7.40 -5.87 -5.10
N GLU A 37 -7.56 -5.87 -3.77
CA GLU A 37 -7.74 -4.63 -3.00
C GLU A 37 -6.48 -3.76 -3.01
N TRP A 38 -5.29 -4.37 -2.96
CA TRP A 38 -4.03 -3.64 -3.05
C TRP A 38 -3.90 -2.94 -4.41
N LEU A 39 -4.22 -3.63 -5.51
CA LEU A 39 -4.27 -3.04 -6.85
C LEU A 39 -5.23 -1.85 -6.93
N GLN A 40 -6.43 -1.96 -6.36
CA GLN A 40 -7.38 -0.84 -6.33
C GLN A 40 -6.84 0.35 -5.51
N LYS A 41 -6.14 0.09 -4.40
CA LYS A 41 -5.49 1.13 -3.59
C LYS A 41 -4.38 1.82 -4.37
N LEU A 42 -3.50 1.07 -5.06
CA LEU A 42 -2.45 1.61 -5.91
C LEU A 42 -3.03 2.47 -7.04
N ALA A 43 -4.03 1.94 -7.77
CA ALA A 43 -4.68 2.64 -8.87
C ALA A 43 -5.38 3.93 -8.41
N ARG A 44 -6.06 3.91 -7.25
CA ARG A 44 -6.61 5.11 -6.63
C ARG A 44 -5.52 6.13 -6.32
N SER A 45 -4.43 5.70 -5.70
CA SER A 45 -3.35 6.60 -5.27
C SER A 45 -2.69 7.29 -6.46
N GLU A 46 -2.44 6.55 -7.53
CA GLU A 46 -1.91 7.10 -8.79
C GLU A 46 -2.91 8.09 -9.42
N ALA A 47 -4.17 7.70 -9.61
CA ALA A 47 -5.16 8.51 -10.30
C ALA A 47 -5.55 9.80 -9.55
N THR A 48 -5.51 9.77 -8.22
CA THR A 48 -5.90 10.92 -7.38
C THR A 48 -4.71 11.78 -6.95
N GLY A 49 -3.48 11.27 -7.10
CA GLY A 49 -2.28 11.88 -6.52
C GLY A 49 -2.24 11.87 -4.99
N VAL A 50 -3.21 11.23 -4.32
CA VAL A 50 -3.26 11.12 -2.86
C VAL A 50 -2.46 9.88 -2.43
N PRO A 51 -1.38 10.03 -1.63
CA PRO A 51 -0.56 8.90 -1.21
C PRO A 51 -1.31 7.88 -0.35
N LEU A 52 -0.89 6.61 -0.43
CA LEU A 52 -1.36 5.58 0.49
C LEU A 52 -0.85 5.83 1.91
N ARG A 53 -1.72 5.63 2.89
CA ARG A 53 -1.36 5.59 4.30
C ARG A 53 -0.95 4.17 4.66
N ILE A 54 0.34 3.94 4.86
CA ILE A 54 0.90 2.64 5.23
C ILE A 54 1.25 2.66 6.72
N LYS A 55 0.90 1.59 7.43
CA LYS A 55 1.18 1.45 8.87
C LYS A 55 2.15 0.30 9.08
N LEU A 56 3.23 0.58 9.82
CA LEU A 56 4.18 -0.41 10.32
C LEU A 56 4.21 -0.29 11.85
N GLY A 57 4.10 -1.42 12.54
CA GLY A 57 4.27 -1.49 14.00
C GLY A 57 5.68 -1.95 14.33
N LEU A 58 6.38 -1.23 15.21
CA LEU A 58 7.64 -1.65 15.80
C LEU A 58 7.45 -1.78 17.31
N ASP A 59 8.09 -2.78 17.92
CA ASP A 59 8.13 -2.93 19.36
C ASP A 59 9.12 -1.92 19.97
N PRO A 60 8.67 -0.97 20.81
CA PRO A 60 9.54 0.03 21.41
C PRO A 60 10.40 -0.52 22.57
N THR A 61 10.18 -1.77 22.99
CA THR A 61 10.88 -2.39 24.14
C THR A 61 12.16 -3.13 23.75
N ALA A 62 12.38 -3.39 22.45
CA ALA A 62 13.58 -4.06 21.94
C ALA A 62 14.73 -3.03 21.74
N PRO A 63 15.88 -3.17 22.43
CA PRO A 63 16.97 -2.21 22.34
C PRO A 63 17.88 -2.40 21.11
N ASP A 64 17.86 -3.57 20.47
CA ASP A 64 18.80 -3.94 19.41
C ASP A 64 18.19 -3.84 18.01
N ILE A 65 18.35 -2.67 17.37
CA ILE A 65 18.09 -2.50 15.93
C ILE A 65 19.36 -2.85 15.14
N HIS A 66 19.29 -3.91 14.34
CA HIS A 66 20.35 -4.34 13.42
C HIS A 66 19.78 -4.59 12.01
N LEU A 67 20.65 -4.97 11.05
CA LEU A 67 20.30 -5.18 9.63
C LEU A 67 19.17 -6.19 9.36
N GLY A 68 18.75 -6.98 10.34
CA GLY A 68 17.60 -7.88 10.20
C GLY A 68 16.25 -7.14 10.28
N HIS A 69 16.26 -5.86 10.66
CA HIS A 69 15.08 -5.00 10.73
C HIS A 69 14.94 -4.09 9.50
N THR A 70 15.84 -4.21 8.53
CA THR A 70 15.93 -3.38 7.31
C THR A 70 15.92 -4.26 6.07
#